data_AF-A0AAN5CF43-F1
#
_entry.id   AF-A0AAN5CF43-F1
#
_cell.length_a   1.000
_cell.length_b   1.000
_cell.length_c   1.000
_cell.angle_alpha   90.00
_cell.angle_beta   90.00
_cell.angle_gamma   90.00
#
_symmetry.space_group_name_H-M   'P 1'
#
loop_
_entity.id
_entity.type
_entity.pdbx_description
1 polymer ?
#
loop_
_entity_poly.entity_id
_entity_poly.type
_entity_poly.pdbx_seq_one_letter_code
_entity_poly.pdbx_strand_id
1 'polypeptide(L)'
;KAAQPWKLERICWMDDSEEAKKKRMSRIVRSLLNKITPTTFPALTKEFLDLNVHESPALDEVVSMFVKHAIMQPKACRLYLNICQEQ
;
A
#
# COMPACT_ATOMS: atom_id res chain seq x y z
N LYS A 1 7.90 -1.21 -27.17
CA LYS A 1 7.81 -0.63 -25.81
C LYS A 1 6.38 -0.16 -25.58
N ALA A 2 5.51 -1.01 -25.04
CA ALA A 2 4.10 -0.66 -24.82
C ALA A 2 3.89 -0.29 -23.35
N ALA A 3 3.34 0.91 -23.14
CA ALA A 3 2.93 1.42 -21.84
C ALA A 3 1.97 0.42 -21.18
N GLN A 4 2.28 -0.01 -19.96
CA GLN A 4 1.40 -0.86 -19.17
C GLN A 4 0.25 0.02 -18.65
N PRO A 5 -0.99 -0.13 -19.16
CA PRO A 5 -2.12 0.66 -18.73
C PRO A 5 -2.63 0.03 -17.43
N TRP A 6 -2.13 0.48 -16.28
CA TRP A 6 -2.62 0.06 -14.98
C TRP A 6 -4.08 0.49 -14.86
N LYS A 7 -4.97 -0.44 -15.22
CA LYS A 7 -6.42 -0.35 -15.22
C LYS A 7 -6.90 0.43 -13.99
N LEU A 8 -7.31 1.67 -14.20
CA LEU A 8 -8.21 2.37 -13.30
C LEU A 8 -9.57 1.67 -13.41
N GLU A 9 -9.71 0.54 -12.73
CA GLU A 9 -11.00 -0.08 -12.52
C GLU A 9 -11.74 0.79 -11.51
N ARG A 10 -12.62 1.63 -12.07
CA ARG A 10 -13.57 2.53 -11.40
C ARG A 10 -14.06 1.88 -10.10
N ILE A 11 -13.85 2.58 -8.99
CA ILE A 11 -14.32 2.17 -7.66
C ILE A 11 -15.82 1.83 -7.78
N CYS A 12 -16.19 0.58 -7.53
CA CYS A 12 -17.59 0.18 -7.40
C CYS A 12 -17.95 0.34 -5.93
N TRP A 13 -18.65 1.44 -5.61
CA TRP A 13 -18.94 1.89 -4.25
C TRP A 13 -20.08 1.13 -3.58
N MET A 14 -20.37 -0.12 -3.97
CA MET A 14 -21.64 -0.78 -3.62
C MET A 14 -21.51 -2.19 -3.04
N ASP A 15 -20.31 -2.72 -2.82
CA ASP A 15 -20.13 -4.08 -2.27
C ASP A 15 -19.45 -4.04 -0.90
N ASP A 16 -20.15 -4.48 0.16
CA ASP A 16 -19.66 -4.54 1.56
C ASP A 16 -19.03 -5.90 1.92
N SER A 17 -18.85 -6.80 0.95
CA SER A 17 -18.18 -8.07 1.20
C SER A 17 -16.76 -7.87 1.75
N GLU A 18 -16.29 -8.79 2.59
CA GLU A 18 -14.93 -8.79 3.13
C GLU A 18 -13.87 -8.77 2.01
N GLU A 19 -14.16 -9.38 0.86
CA GLU A 19 -13.33 -9.28 -0.35
C GLU A 19 -13.28 -7.87 -0.93
N ALA A 20 -14.39 -7.13 -0.89
CA ALA A 20 -14.44 -5.75 -1.35
C ALA A 20 -13.68 -4.81 -0.40
N LYS A 21 -13.76 -5.05 0.92
CA LYS A 21 -12.94 -4.34 1.92
C LYS A 21 -11.46 -4.61 1.72
N LYS A 22 -11.08 -5.89 1.52
CA LYS A 22 -9.71 -6.30 1.18
C LYS A 22 -9.20 -5.60 -0.09
N LYS A 23 -10.00 -5.62 -1.15
CA LYS A 23 -9.66 -5.00 -2.46
C LYS A 23 -9.59 -3.47 -2.38
N ARG A 24 -10.41 -2.83 -1.54
CA ARG A 24 -10.30 -1.38 -1.26
C ARG A 24 -8.99 -1.07 -0.54
N MET A 25 -8.70 -1.79 0.54
CA MET A 25 -7.49 -1.59 1.34
C MET A 25 -6.24 -1.76 0.48
N SER A 26 -6.13 -2.84 -0.27
CA SER A 26 -4.96 -3.10 -1.11
C SER A 26 -4.76 -2.06 -2.21
N ARG A 27 -5.84 -1.46 -2.73
CA ARG A 27 -5.76 -0.33 -3.68
C ARG A 27 -5.29 0.97 -3.04
N ILE A 28 -5.78 1.30 -1.85
CA ILE A 28 -5.35 2.49 -1.11
C ILE A 28 -3.85 2.38 -0.82
N VAL A 29 -3.41 1.25 -0.26
CA VAL A 29 -2.00 0.96 0.01
C VAL A 29 -1.16 1.00 -1.27
N ARG A 30 -1.66 0.47 -2.39
CA ARG A 30 -0.98 0.59 -3.69
C ARG A 30 -0.74 2.05 -4.09
N SER A 31 -1.76 2.89 -3.90
CA SER A 31 -1.66 4.31 -4.22
C SER A 31 -0.66 5.02 -3.31
N LEU A 32 -0.70 4.72 -2.00
CA LEU A 32 0.26 5.22 -1.01
C LEU A 32 1.68 4.82 -1.38
N LEU A 33 1.95 3.52 -1.57
CA LEU A 33 3.28 2.99 -1.92
C LEU A 33 3.83 3.56 -3.23
N ASN A 34 2.98 3.85 -4.21
CA ASN A 34 3.40 4.47 -5.47
C ASN A 34 3.71 5.97 -5.33
N LYS A 35 3.07 6.64 -4.36
CA LYS A 35 3.35 8.04 -4.02
C LYS A 35 4.54 8.18 -3.08
N ILE A 36 4.95 7.11 -2.40
CA ILE A 36 6.10 7.12 -1.49
C ILE A 36 7.36 7.49 -2.26
N THR A 37 7.81 8.70 -1.98
CA THR A 37 9.12 9.24 -2.28
C THR A 37 9.81 9.58 -0.96
N PRO A 38 11.14 9.65 -0.89
CA PRO A 38 11.83 10.01 0.34
C PRO A 38 11.36 11.34 0.96
N THR A 39 10.81 12.26 0.16
CA THR A 39 10.25 13.54 0.60
C THR A 39 8.82 13.45 1.17
N THR A 40 8.02 12.49 0.71
CA THR A 40 6.61 12.32 1.14
C THR A 40 6.42 11.20 2.16
N PHE A 41 7.49 10.44 2.42
CA PHE A 41 7.53 9.31 3.35
C PHE A 41 6.84 9.59 4.70
N PRO A 42 7.20 10.62 5.49
CA PRO A 42 6.63 10.82 6.82
C PRO A 42 5.12 11.08 6.80
N ALA A 43 4.61 11.77 5.77
CA ALA A 43 3.18 12.03 5.64
C ALA A 43 2.40 10.76 5.26
N LEU A 44 2.93 9.99 4.31
CA LEU A 44 2.31 8.75 3.83
C LEU A 44 2.43 7.61 4.84
N THR A 45 3.48 7.59 5.66
CA THR A 45 3.61 6.69 6.81
C THR A 45 2.47 6.93 7.79
N LYS A 46 2.22 8.18 8.17
CA LYS A 46 1.12 8.49 9.09
C LYS A 46 -0.24 8.06 8.53
N GLU A 47 -0.47 8.31 7.24
CA GLU A 47 -1.69 7.88 6.55
C GLU A 47 -1.81 6.35 6.47
N PHE A 48 -0.69 5.64 6.32
CA PHE A 48 -0.66 4.18 6.36
C PHE A 48 -0.90 3.62 7.76
N LEU A 49 -0.38 4.29 8.80
CA LEU A 49 -0.57 3.88 10.19
C LEU A 49 -2.05 4.00 10.62
N ASP A 50 -2.74 5.03 10.14
CA ASP A 50 -4.16 5.27 10.41
C ASP A 50 -5.08 4.17 9.80
N LEU A 51 -4.60 3.46 8.78
CA LEU A 51 -5.37 2.40 8.11
C LEU A 51 -5.41 1.06 8.88
N ASN A 52 -4.64 0.91 9.98
CA ASN A 52 -4.57 -0.30 10.81
C ASN A 52 -4.57 -1.60 10.00
N VAL A 53 -3.60 -1.70 9.09
CA VAL A 53 -3.54 -2.75 8.07
C VAL A 53 -3.26 -4.13 8.68
N HIS A 54 -2.74 -4.19 9.91
CA HIS A 54 -2.53 -5.44 10.67
C HIS A 54 -3.84 -6.20 10.97
N GLU A 55 -4.96 -5.49 11.13
CA GLU A 55 -6.27 -6.09 11.44
C GLU A 55 -7.00 -6.52 10.15
N SER A 56 -6.53 -6.08 8.99
CA SER A 56 -7.19 -6.32 7.72
C SER A 56 -6.85 -7.72 7.15
N PRO A 57 -7.82 -8.43 6.55
CA PRO A 57 -7.56 -9.65 5.77
C PRO A 57 -6.72 -9.38 4.49
N ALA A 58 -6.38 -8.11 4.22
CA ALA A 58 -5.49 -7.67 3.16
C ALA A 58 -4.00 -7.67 3.52
N LEU A 59 -3.63 -7.99 4.78
CA LEU A 59 -2.27 -7.86 5.30
C LEU A 59 -1.23 -8.57 4.40
N ASP A 60 -1.49 -9.81 4.00
CA ASP A 60 -0.57 -10.59 3.16
C ASP A 60 -0.26 -9.91 1.81
N GLU A 61 -1.30 -9.37 1.15
CA GLU A 61 -1.14 -8.66 -0.12
C GLU A 61 -0.36 -7.34 0.07
N VAL A 62 -0.59 -6.67 1.21
CA VAL A 62 0.09 -5.42 1.57
C VAL A 62 1.58 -5.67 1.87
N VAL A 63 1.90 -6.70 2.68
CA VAL A 63 3.28 -7.08 2.99
C VAL A 63 4.04 -7.47 1.73
N SER A 64 3.43 -8.26 0.84
CA SER A 64 4.02 -8.64 -0.45
C SER A 64 4.38 -7.42 -1.30
N MET A 65 3.48 -6.43 -1.36
CA MET A 65 3.73 -5.18 -2.09
C MET A 65 4.85 -4.35 -1.45
N PHE A 66 4.89 -4.32 -0.12
CA PHE A 66 5.88 -3.59 0.65
C PHE A 66 7.29 -4.15 0.44
N VAL A 67 7.44 -5.47 0.55
CA VAL A 67 8.71 -6.18 0.30
C VAL A 67 9.17 -5.94 -1.13
N LYS A 68 8.26 -6.01 -2.11
CA LYS A 68 8.60 -5.74 -3.52
C LYS A 68 9.12 -4.31 -3.72
N HIS A 69 8.48 -3.32 -3.10
CA HIS A 69 8.92 -1.92 -3.17
C HIS A 69 10.27 -1.71 -2.46
N ALA A 70 10.50 -2.36 -1.32
CA ALA A 70 11.76 -2.30 -0.60
C ALA A 70 12.91 -2.89 -1.42
N ILE A 71 12.70 -4.03 -2.10
CA ILE A 71 13.68 -4.63 -3.01
C ILE A 71 14.02 -3.69 -4.19
N MET A 72 13.02 -3.03 -4.75
CA MET A 72 13.22 -2.05 -5.84
C MET A 72 13.93 -0.77 -5.37
N GLN A 73 13.81 -0.42 -4.09
CA GLN A 73 14.36 0.81 -3.52
C GLN A 73 15.19 0.51 -2.27
N PRO A 74 16.38 -0.11 -2.41
CA PRO A 74 17.18 -0.53 -1.26
C PRO A 74 17.62 0.61 -0.34
N LYS A 75 17.71 1.84 -0.88
CA LYS A 75 18.02 3.06 -0.10
C LYS A 75 16.91 3.46 0.87
N ALA A 76 15.67 3.05 0.60
CA ALA A 76 14.49 3.34 1.42
C ALA A 76 14.12 2.17 2.33
N CYS A 77 14.85 1.04 2.32
CA CYS A 77 14.55 -0.13 3.17
C CYS A 77 14.42 0.22 4.66
N ARG A 78 15.28 1.10 5.18
CA ARG A 78 15.21 1.53 6.60
C ARG A 78 13.91 2.25 6.94
N LEU A 79 13.39 3.00 5.99
CA LEU A 79 12.14 3.73 6.15
C LEU A 79 10.97 2.74 6.18
N TYR A 80 10.95 1.80 5.24
CA TYR A 80 9.98 0.69 5.21
C TYR A 80 9.98 -0.12 6.52
N LEU A 81 11.15 -0.46 7.06
CA LEU A 81 11.25 -1.13 8.37
C LEU A 81 10.60 -0.33 9.51
N ASN A 82 10.77 1.00 9.53
CA ASN A 82 10.17 1.86 10.55
C ASN A 82 8.63 1.80 10.51
N ILE A 83 8.02 1.81 9.31
CA ILE A 83 6.56 1.64 9.18
C ILE A 83 6.12 0.29 9.76
N CYS A 84 6.82 -0.79 9.45
CA CYS A 84 6.47 -2.11 9.96
C CYS A 84 6.62 -2.24 11.48
N GLN A 85 7.45 -1.40 12.12
CA GLN A 85 7.56 -1.38 13.58
C GLN A 85 6.45 -0.58 14.26
N GLU A 86 5.88 0.41 13.56
CA GLU A 86 4.81 1.28 14.08
C GLU A 86 3.39 0.76 13.79
N GLN A 87 3.25 -0.26 12.93
CA GLN A 87 2.00 -0.96 12.65
C GLN A 87 1.74 -2.13 13.59
#